data_AF-A0A381ZTS9-F1
#
_entry.id   AF-A0A381ZTS9-F1
#
_cell.length_a   1.000
_cell.length_b   1.000
_cell.length_c   1.000
_cell.angle_alpha   90.00
_cell.angle_beta   90.00
_cell.angle_gamma   90.00
#
_symmetry.space_group_name_H-M   'P 1'
#
loop_
_entity.id
_entity.type
_entity.pdbx_description
1 polymer ?
#
loop_
_entity_poly.entity_id
_entity_poly.type
_entity_poly.pdbx_seq_one_letter_code
_entity_poly.pdbx_strand_id
1 'polypeptide(L)'
;MIKKRKIGNTDLEVSELGMGTAPIGGWPVVVSPDQAQGTLNAAWENGIRYFDTAPLYGSGMAEERLGKFLKEKKRNEFVVATKVGRLVVPSLEGNEKFKGQDPNKDTVFDFSYDGAMRSFEESLKRLQLDSVDVLHLHDPDNHPDHLGEAKKGAIKAMMKLKEEKTVKALGCGLNQNEMLVELSKEGCFDCFLLAGRYTLLDQSSLDELIPLCKSNNISLVLGGVFNSGILIEPSPNT
;
A
#
# COMPACT_ATOMS: atom_id res chain seq x y z
N MET A 1 21.59 8.91 -8.12
CA MET A 1 20.65 8.74 -6.99
C MET A 1 19.25 9.10 -7.46
N ILE A 2 18.24 8.31 -7.10
CA ILE A 2 16.84 8.61 -7.43
C ILE A 2 16.42 9.90 -6.73
N LYS A 3 15.72 10.78 -7.45
CA LYS A 3 15.19 12.03 -6.90
C LYS A 3 14.25 11.74 -5.73
N LYS A 4 14.23 12.61 -4.71
CA LYS A 4 13.26 12.53 -3.62
C LYS A 4 12.04 13.42 -3.85
N ARG A 5 10.89 13.03 -3.30
CA ARG A 5 9.62 13.76 -3.34
C ARG A 5 9.01 13.81 -1.92
N LYS A 6 8.51 14.98 -1.52
CA LYS A 6 7.80 15.18 -0.25
C LYS A 6 6.38 14.60 -0.34
N ILE A 7 5.89 14.01 0.74
CA ILE A 7 4.52 13.47 0.84
C ILE A 7 3.60 14.51 1.48
N GLY A 8 2.65 15.01 0.70
CA GLY A 8 1.67 16.02 1.08
C GLY A 8 2.31 17.19 1.82
N ASN A 9 1.73 17.54 2.97
CA ASN A 9 2.27 18.57 3.88
C ASN A 9 3.22 18.00 4.96
N THR A 10 3.53 16.71 4.94
CA THR A 10 4.39 16.06 5.96
C THR A 10 5.86 16.24 5.63
N ASP A 11 6.77 16.22 6.61
CA ASP A 11 8.22 16.25 6.35
C ASP A 11 8.81 14.92 5.84
N LEU A 12 7.96 13.96 5.48
CA LEU A 12 8.38 12.69 4.90
C LEU A 12 8.80 12.86 3.44
N GLU A 13 9.99 12.38 3.11
CA GLU A 13 10.49 12.29 1.74
C GLU A 13 10.63 10.84 1.28
N VAL A 14 10.18 10.54 0.06
CA VAL A 14 10.27 9.23 -0.57
C VAL A 14 11.13 9.29 -1.84
N SER A 15 11.74 8.17 -2.23
CA SER A 15 12.31 8.07 -3.58
C SER A 15 11.19 8.17 -4.62
N GLU A 16 11.43 8.92 -5.70
CA GLU A 16 10.45 9.17 -6.78
C GLU A 16 9.93 7.87 -7.42
N LEU A 17 10.76 6.83 -7.42
CA LEU A 17 10.36 5.47 -7.74
C LEU A 17 10.33 4.65 -6.45
N GLY A 18 9.24 3.90 -6.27
CA GLY A 18 9.07 2.95 -5.17
C GLY A 18 9.01 1.51 -5.66
N MET A 19 9.09 0.58 -4.72
CA MET A 19 8.92 -0.85 -4.99
C MET A 19 7.62 -1.35 -4.35
N GLY A 20 6.64 -1.72 -5.18
CA GLY A 20 5.46 -2.46 -4.75
C GLY A 20 5.80 -3.93 -4.52
N THR A 21 5.33 -4.51 -3.42
CA THR A 21 5.73 -5.86 -2.98
C THR A 21 4.70 -6.95 -3.26
N ALA A 22 3.55 -6.64 -3.87
CA ALA A 22 2.56 -7.65 -4.25
C ALA A 22 3.17 -8.85 -5.02
N PRO A 23 4.11 -8.67 -5.97
CA PRO A 23 4.75 -9.79 -6.66
C PRO A 23 5.60 -10.68 -5.75
N ILE A 24 6.37 -10.11 -4.82
CA ILE A 24 7.11 -10.93 -3.85
C ILE A 24 6.17 -11.56 -2.80
N GLY A 25 4.89 -11.17 -2.77
CA GLY A 25 3.80 -11.87 -2.09
C GLY A 25 3.17 -13.00 -2.92
N GLY A 26 3.64 -13.28 -4.13
CA GLY A 26 3.16 -14.39 -4.97
C GLY A 26 2.14 -14.01 -6.05
N TRP A 27 1.96 -12.74 -6.37
CA TRP A 27 1.04 -12.33 -7.44
C TRP A 27 1.76 -11.94 -8.74
N PRO A 28 1.38 -12.46 -9.92
CA PRO A 28 0.43 -13.56 -10.15
C PRO A 28 1.08 -14.96 -10.11
N VAL A 29 2.40 -15.04 -9.93
CA VAL A 29 3.18 -16.28 -9.98
C VAL A 29 3.90 -16.56 -8.67
N VAL A 30 4.29 -17.83 -8.46
CA VAL A 30 5.15 -18.21 -7.34
C VAL A 30 6.49 -17.49 -7.45
N VAL A 31 6.90 -16.85 -6.35
CA VAL A 31 8.22 -16.23 -6.22
C VAL A 31 8.95 -16.89 -5.07
N SER A 32 10.12 -17.47 -5.35
CA SER A 32 10.95 -18.11 -4.33
C SER A 32 11.50 -17.08 -3.33
N PRO A 33 11.89 -17.49 -2.10
CA PRO A 33 12.55 -16.59 -1.15
C PRO A 33 13.79 -15.90 -1.73
N ASP A 34 14.61 -16.61 -2.51
CA ASP A 34 15.83 -16.06 -3.13
C ASP A 34 15.51 -15.03 -4.22
N GLN A 35 14.48 -15.26 -5.03
CA GLN A 35 14.03 -14.29 -6.03
C GLN A 35 13.48 -13.03 -5.37
N ALA A 36 12.68 -13.17 -4.31
CA ALA A 36 12.20 -12.04 -3.53
C ALA A 36 13.35 -11.23 -2.94
N GLN A 37 14.33 -11.91 -2.33
CA GLN A 37 15.53 -11.27 -1.77
C GLN A 37 16.37 -10.57 -2.84
N GLY A 38 16.57 -11.22 -3.99
CA GLY A 38 17.29 -10.64 -5.13
C GLY A 38 16.61 -9.39 -5.68
N THR A 39 15.27 -9.39 -5.74
CA THR A 39 14.49 -8.22 -6.21
C THR A 39 14.62 -7.04 -5.25
N LEU A 40 14.53 -7.29 -3.94
CA LEU A 40 14.72 -6.27 -2.91
C LEU A 40 16.15 -5.70 -2.91
N ASN A 41 17.15 -6.56 -3.08
CA ASN A 41 18.55 -6.14 -3.21
C ASN A 41 18.74 -5.25 -4.44
N ALA A 42 18.23 -5.67 -5.60
CA ALA A 42 18.33 -4.89 -6.84
C ALA A 42 17.67 -3.50 -6.69
N ALA A 43 16.48 -3.42 -6.09
CA ALA A 43 15.82 -2.14 -5.82
C ALA A 43 16.68 -1.24 -4.93
N TRP A 44 17.25 -1.81 -3.86
CA TRP A 44 18.10 -1.08 -2.92
C TRP A 44 19.40 -0.59 -3.57
N GLU A 45 20.08 -1.43 -4.35
CA GLU A 45 21.31 -1.09 -5.06
C GLU A 45 21.09 0.03 -6.09
N ASN A 46 19.91 0.09 -6.70
CA ASN A 46 19.51 1.14 -7.62
C ASN A 46 18.95 2.41 -6.94
N GLY A 47 18.99 2.47 -5.60
CA GLY A 47 18.63 3.66 -4.84
C GLY A 47 17.14 3.83 -4.55
N ILE A 48 16.31 2.81 -4.78
CA ILE A 48 14.91 2.80 -4.31
C ILE A 48 14.92 2.67 -2.79
N ARG A 49 14.18 3.56 -2.12
CA ARG A 49 14.04 3.59 -0.65
C ARG A 49 12.59 3.66 -0.18
N TYR A 50 11.64 3.71 -1.10
CA TYR A 50 10.21 3.66 -0.79
C TYR A 50 9.66 2.27 -1.13
N PHE A 51 9.11 1.58 -0.14
CA PHE A 51 8.54 0.24 -0.29
C PHE A 51 7.05 0.26 0.07
N ASP A 52 6.20 -0.17 -0.86
CA ASP A 52 4.76 -0.31 -0.66
C ASP A 52 4.39 -1.79 -0.50
N THR A 53 3.77 -2.12 0.63
CA THR A 53 3.31 -3.48 0.97
C THR A 53 1.89 -3.46 1.51
N ALA A 54 1.32 -4.61 1.85
CA ALA A 54 0.01 -4.72 2.48
C ALA A 54 -0.19 -6.09 3.15
N PRO A 55 -1.08 -6.19 4.15
CA PRO A 55 -1.50 -7.48 4.70
C PRO A 55 -2.11 -8.44 3.67
N LEU A 56 -2.83 -7.90 2.66
CA LEU A 56 -3.38 -8.69 1.55
C LEU A 56 -2.32 -9.46 0.76
N TYR A 57 -1.10 -8.93 0.67
CA TYR A 57 -0.09 -9.42 -0.27
C TYR A 57 0.50 -10.75 0.22
N GLY A 58 -0.09 -11.85 -0.26
CA GLY A 58 0.20 -13.20 0.19
C GLY A 58 -0.17 -13.45 1.65
N SER A 59 -1.28 -12.85 2.11
CA SER A 59 -1.74 -12.94 3.52
C SER A 59 -0.64 -12.63 4.54
N GLY A 60 0.10 -11.56 4.28
CA GLY A 60 1.22 -11.09 5.11
C GLY A 60 2.60 -11.55 4.65
N MET A 61 2.70 -12.51 3.72
CA MET A 61 3.99 -13.03 3.25
C MET A 61 4.90 -11.93 2.66
N ALA A 62 4.35 -10.96 1.93
CA ALA A 62 5.15 -9.85 1.41
C ALA A 62 5.73 -8.96 2.52
N GLU A 63 4.97 -8.73 3.59
CA GLU A 63 5.43 -7.98 4.76
C GLU A 63 6.54 -8.73 5.50
N GLU A 64 6.40 -10.05 5.68
CA GLU A 64 7.42 -10.89 6.32
C GLU A 64 8.74 -10.89 5.52
N ARG A 65 8.65 -11.02 4.19
CA ARG A 65 9.82 -10.97 3.29
C ARG A 65 10.49 -9.60 3.33
N LEU A 66 9.71 -8.52 3.22
CA LEU A 66 10.22 -7.16 3.29
C LEU A 66 10.86 -6.87 4.66
N GLY A 67 10.21 -7.27 5.75
CA GLY A 67 10.71 -7.08 7.12
C GLY A 67 12.04 -7.78 7.35
N LYS A 68 12.17 -9.04 6.91
CA LYS A 68 13.44 -9.78 6.97
C LYS A 68 14.57 -9.04 6.26
N PHE A 69 14.31 -8.48 5.09
CA PHE A 69 15.30 -7.70 4.33
C PHE A 69 15.67 -6.37 5.01
N LEU A 70 14.68 -5.62 5.50
CA LEU A 70 14.90 -4.30 6.08
C LEU A 70 15.54 -4.34 7.46
N LYS A 71 15.45 -5.46 8.18
CA LYS A 71 16.09 -5.66 9.50
C LYS A 71 17.58 -5.34 9.52
N GLU A 72 18.27 -5.55 8.40
CA GLU A 72 19.71 -5.28 8.27
C GLU A 72 20.03 -3.85 7.83
N LYS A 73 19.01 -3.02 7.58
CA LYS A 73 19.16 -1.65 7.07
C LYS A 73 18.90 -0.64 8.19
N LYS A 74 19.51 0.54 8.08
CA LYS A 74 19.24 1.62 9.05
C LYS A 74 17.83 2.16 8.82
N ARG A 75 17.04 2.26 9.89
CA ARG A 75 15.61 2.66 9.83
C ARG A 75 15.37 3.99 9.12
N ASN A 76 16.29 4.94 9.23
CA ASN A 76 16.19 6.27 8.62
C ASN A 76 16.63 6.33 7.14
N GLU A 77 17.07 5.21 6.56
CA GLU A 77 17.46 5.14 5.15
C GLU A 77 16.29 4.75 4.23
N PHE A 78 15.16 4.28 4.77
CA PHE A 78 14.02 3.79 4.00
C PHE A 78 12.67 4.26 4.54
N VAL A 79 11.67 4.18 3.67
CA VAL A 79 10.26 4.48 3.92
C VAL A 79 9.43 3.24 3.61
N VAL A 80 8.55 2.85 4.54
CA VAL A 80 7.59 1.77 4.32
C VAL A 80 6.16 2.31 4.35
N ALA A 81 5.40 2.01 3.30
CA ALA A 81 3.95 2.09 3.28
C ALA A 81 3.35 0.70 3.49
N THR A 82 2.42 0.57 4.44
CA THR A 82 1.54 -0.60 4.53
C THR A 82 0.07 -0.16 4.61
N LYS A 83 -0.85 -1.10 4.77
CA LYS A 83 -2.29 -0.85 4.64
C LYS A 83 -3.10 -1.50 5.77
N VAL A 84 -4.26 -0.93 6.08
CA VAL A 84 -5.29 -1.47 6.99
C VAL A 84 -6.66 -1.53 6.29
N GLY A 85 -7.65 -2.13 6.95
CA GLY A 85 -8.96 -2.45 6.35
C GLY A 85 -9.03 -3.89 5.84
N ARG A 86 -7.88 -4.56 5.73
CA ARG A 86 -7.77 -6.02 5.54
C ARG A 86 -6.99 -6.63 6.71
N LEU A 87 -7.58 -7.60 7.38
CA LEU A 87 -6.99 -8.29 8.53
C LEU A 87 -6.62 -9.72 8.11
N VAL A 88 -5.39 -10.14 8.40
CA VAL A 88 -4.94 -11.53 8.17
C VAL A 88 -5.57 -12.41 9.24
N VAL A 89 -6.25 -13.47 8.83
CA VAL A 89 -6.94 -14.41 9.72
C VAL A 89 -6.61 -15.85 9.34
N PRO A 90 -6.69 -16.81 10.28
CA PRO A 90 -6.67 -18.22 9.94
C PRO A 90 -7.76 -18.55 8.92
N SER A 91 -7.43 -19.38 7.93
CA SER A 91 -8.36 -19.86 6.91
C SER A 91 -8.11 -21.35 6.66
N LEU A 92 -9.13 -22.05 6.16
CA LEU A 92 -8.98 -23.41 5.62
C LEU A 92 -8.50 -23.40 4.16
N GLU A 93 -8.76 -22.30 3.46
CA GLU A 93 -8.40 -22.08 2.07
C GLU A 93 -7.81 -20.68 1.95
N GLY A 94 -6.52 -20.59 1.63
CA GLY A 94 -5.86 -19.32 1.37
C GLY A 94 -6.24 -18.72 0.02
N ASN A 95 -6.03 -17.43 -0.14
CA ASN A 95 -6.33 -16.72 -1.37
C ASN A 95 -5.58 -17.30 -2.58
N GLU A 96 -6.31 -17.80 -3.58
CA GLU A 96 -5.69 -18.38 -4.77
C GLU A 96 -4.98 -17.36 -5.66
N LYS A 97 -5.24 -16.05 -5.49
CA LYS A 97 -4.60 -14.97 -6.27
C LYS A 97 -3.09 -14.89 -6.00
N PHE A 98 -2.66 -15.17 -4.78
CA PHE A 98 -1.25 -15.10 -4.37
C PHE A 98 -0.68 -16.51 -4.23
N LYS A 99 0.20 -16.89 -5.16
CA LYS A 99 0.75 -18.23 -5.25
C LYS A 99 1.91 -18.42 -4.27
N GLY A 100 1.86 -19.54 -3.53
CA GLY A 100 2.90 -19.90 -2.56
C GLY A 100 2.76 -19.21 -1.19
N GLN A 101 1.62 -18.56 -0.92
CA GLN A 101 1.29 -18.09 0.42
C GLN A 101 0.99 -19.25 1.39
N ASP A 102 0.92 -18.94 2.69
CA ASP A 102 0.44 -19.89 3.70
C ASP A 102 -1.01 -20.32 3.39
N PRO A 103 -1.28 -21.61 3.15
CA PRO A 103 -2.63 -22.06 2.82
C PRO A 103 -3.59 -21.96 4.00
N ASN A 104 -3.08 -21.78 5.22
CA ASN A 104 -3.88 -21.69 6.45
C ASN A 104 -4.23 -20.25 6.83
N LYS A 105 -4.01 -19.28 5.95
CA LYS A 105 -4.29 -17.87 6.18
C LYS A 105 -4.96 -17.25 4.96
N ASP A 106 -5.87 -16.30 5.22
CA ASP A 106 -6.38 -15.36 4.23
C ASP A 106 -6.54 -13.97 4.86
N THR A 107 -7.16 -13.03 4.15
CA THR A 107 -7.55 -11.73 4.65
C THR A 107 -9.05 -11.52 4.54
N VAL A 108 -9.62 -10.92 5.58
CA VAL A 108 -11.01 -10.44 5.58
C VAL A 108 -11.04 -8.92 5.65
N PHE A 109 -12.11 -8.31 5.17
CA PHE A 109 -12.35 -6.89 5.41
C PHE A 109 -12.72 -6.67 6.87
N ASP A 110 -12.09 -5.67 7.49
CA ASP A 110 -12.45 -5.18 8.81
C ASP A 110 -12.09 -3.69 8.90
N PHE A 111 -13.09 -2.85 8.66
CA PHE A 111 -12.97 -1.39 8.72
C PHE A 111 -13.34 -0.83 10.09
N SER A 112 -13.55 -1.68 11.10
CA SER A 112 -13.73 -1.22 12.47
C SER A 112 -12.44 -0.58 12.99
N TYR A 113 -12.58 0.25 14.02
CA TYR A 113 -11.43 0.86 14.69
C TYR A 113 -10.47 -0.22 15.22
N ASP A 114 -11.00 -1.23 15.93
CA ASP A 114 -10.19 -2.29 16.53
C ASP A 114 -9.56 -3.21 15.47
N GLY A 115 -10.26 -3.48 14.37
CA GLY A 115 -9.75 -4.22 13.22
C GLY A 115 -8.54 -3.52 12.59
N ALA A 116 -8.64 -2.21 12.39
CA ALA A 116 -7.52 -1.41 11.88
C ALA A 116 -6.33 -1.39 12.84
N MET A 117 -6.55 -1.19 14.15
CA MET A 117 -5.48 -1.25 15.16
C MET A 117 -4.80 -2.62 15.18
N ARG A 118 -5.57 -3.71 15.17
CA ARG A 118 -5.03 -5.08 15.15
C ARG A 118 -4.24 -5.37 13.88
N SER A 119 -4.79 -5.01 12.71
CA SER A 119 -4.10 -5.20 11.43
C SER A 119 -2.78 -4.42 11.39
N PHE A 120 -2.76 -3.20 11.94
CA PHE A 120 -1.54 -2.40 12.08
C PHE A 120 -0.49 -3.07 12.99
N GLU A 121 -0.87 -3.47 14.20
CA GLU A 121 0.04 -4.14 15.14
C GLU A 121 0.63 -5.43 14.57
N GLU A 122 -0.18 -6.23 13.87
CA GLU A 122 0.30 -7.44 13.21
C GLU A 122 1.22 -7.15 12.03
N SER A 123 0.97 -6.07 11.29
CA SER A 123 1.85 -5.60 10.21
C SER A 123 3.23 -5.21 10.77
N LEU A 124 3.27 -4.50 11.90
CA LEU A 124 4.52 -4.18 12.60
C LEU A 124 5.31 -5.45 12.98
N LYS A 125 4.63 -6.48 13.47
CA LYS A 125 5.26 -7.78 13.79
C LYS A 125 5.85 -8.46 12.56
N ARG A 126 5.11 -8.55 11.46
CA ARG A 126 5.58 -9.15 10.20
C ARG A 126 6.74 -8.37 9.60
N LEU A 127 6.65 -7.03 9.61
CA LEU A 127 7.69 -6.12 9.15
C LEU A 127 8.91 -6.06 10.08
N GLN A 128 8.79 -6.51 11.33
CA GLN A 128 9.81 -6.34 12.37
C GLN A 128 10.19 -4.86 12.56
N LEU A 129 9.18 -3.99 12.62
CA LEU A 129 9.33 -2.54 12.80
C LEU A 129 8.48 -2.06 13.98
N ASP A 130 8.94 -0.99 14.64
CA ASP A 130 8.16 -0.33 15.71
C ASP A 130 7.21 0.75 15.15
N SER A 131 7.41 1.16 13.89
CA SER A 131 6.61 2.19 13.21
C SER A 131 6.75 2.07 11.69
N VAL A 132 5.73 2.51 10.97
CA VAL A 132 5.74 2.66 9.50
C VAL A 132 5.65 4.14 9.12
N ASP A 133 6.03 4.46 7.89
CA ASP A 133 6.05 5.85 7.46
C ASP A 133 4.71 6.28 6.88
N VAL A 134 4.06 5.41 6.10
CA VAL A 134 2.74 5.65 5.50
C VAL A 134 1.79 4.52 5.86
N LEU A 135 0.57 4.87 6.26
CA LEU A 135 -0.52 3.90 6.46
C LEU A 135 -1.68 4.21 5.51
N HIS A 136 -1.98 3.28 4.63
CA HIS A 136 -3.09 3.39 3.69
C HIS A 136 -4.35 2.67 4.20
N LEU A 137 -5.52 3.26 3.98
CA LEU A 137 -6.78 2.53 3.96
C LEU A 137 -6.84 1.70 2.66
N HIS A 138 -7.18 0.41 2.76
CA HIS A 138 -7.14 -0.51 1.61
C HIS A 138 -8.55 -0.85 1.12
N ASP A 139 -8.84 -0.52 -0.15
CA ASP A 139 -10.03 -0.99 -0.87
C ASP A 139 -11.41 -0.82 -0.15
N PRO A 140 -11.72 0.34 0.45
CA PRO A 140 -13.05 0.59 1.03
C PRO A 140 -14.19 0.64 0.00
N ASP A 141 -13.90 0.43 -1.29
CA ASP A 141 -14.84 0.42 -2.42
C ASP A 141 -15.40 -0.96 -2.77
N ASN A 142 -14.97 -2.01 -2.07
CA ASN A 142 -15.40 -3.38 -2.36
C ASN A 142 -16.83 -3.71 -1.86
N HIS A 143 -17.44 -2.86 -1.04
CA HIS A 143 -18.83 -2.97 -0.61
C HIS A 143 -19.40 -1.58 -0.31
N PRO A 144 -20.69 -1.29 -0.62
CA PRO A 144 -21.30 0.03 -0.38
C PRO A 144 -21.17 0.54 1.07
N ASP A 145 -21.23 -0.36 2.05
CA ASP A 145 -21.18 0.02 3.47
C ASP A 145 -19.76 0.27 4.00
N HIS A 146 -18.73 -0.25 3.34
CA HIS A 146 -17.34 -0.22 3.84
C HIS A 146 -16.80 1.19 4.03
N LEU A 147 -17.14 2.13 3.14
CA LEU A 147 -16.71 3.52 3.30
C LEU A 147 -17.31 4.14 4.56
N GLY A 148 -18.60 3.89 4.84
CA GLY A 148 -19.27 4.36 6.04
C GLY A 148 -18.68 3.78 7.32
N GLU A 149 -18.32 2.50 7.29
CA GLU A 149 -17.61 1.81 8.38
C GLU A 149 -16.21 2.40 8.58
N ALA A 150 -15.44 2.56 7.51
CA ALA A 150 -14.08 3.10 7.56
C ALA A 150 -14.05 4.51 8.16
N LYS A 151 -14.97 5.40 7.76
CA LYS A 151 -15.11 6.75 8.34
C LYS A 151 -15.42 6.72 9.84
N LYS A 152 -16.23 5.76 10.28
CA LYS A 152 -16.61 5.62 11.70
C LYS A 152 -15.54 4.90 12.54
N GLY A 153 -14.72 4.05 11.92
CA GLY A 153 -13.74 3.16 12.55
C GLY A 153 -12.31 3.39 12.05
N ALA A 154 -11.89 2.67 11.00
CA ALA A 154 -10.50 2.59 10.55
C ALA A 154 -9.81 3.95 10.35
N ILE A 155 -10.49 4.96 9.78
CA ILE A 155 -9.92 6.30 9.60
C ILE A 155 -9.60 6.96 10.96
N LYS A 156 -10.45 6.78 11.97
CA LYS A 156 -10.17 7.29 13.33
C LYS A 156 -8.98 6.58 13.97
N ALA A 157 -8.84 5.27 13.76
CA ALA A 157 -7.68 4.50 14.21
C ALA A 157 -6.39 5.01 13.55
N MET A 158 -6.42 5.20 12.23
CA MET A 158 -5.30 5.76 11.47
C MET A 158 -4.90 7.16 11.96
N MET A 159 -5.88 8.04 12.20
CA MET A 159 -5.63 9.38 12.75
C MET A 159 -4.97 9.32 14.13
N LYS A 160 -5.43 8.42 15.02
CA LYS A 160 -4.79 8.20 16.31
C LYS A 160 -3.34 7.72 16.18
N LEU A 161 -3.09 6.75 15.30
CA LEU A 161 -1.72 6.24 15.07
C LEU A 161 -0.78 7.34 14.53
N LYS A 162 -1.29 8.26 13.71
CA LYS A 162 -0.54 9.45 13.28
C LYS A 162 -0.30 10.43 14.42
N GLU A 163 -1.29 10.68 15.28
CA GLU A 163 -1.14 11.51 16.49
C GLU A 163 -0.07 10.95 17.44
N GLU A 164 -0.04 9.62 17.59
CA GLU A 164 0.95 8.88 18.38
C GLU A 164 2.32 8.77 17.71
N LYS A 165 2.47 9.27 16.48
CA LYS A 165 3.71 9.27 15.67
C LYS A 165 4.25 7.87 15.34
N THR A 166 3.43 6.82 15.48
CA THR A 166 3.73 5.47 14.99
C THR A 166 3.54 5.35 13.47
N VAL A 167 2.81 6.33 12.90
CA VAL A 167 2.65 6.58 11.46
C VAL A 167 2.96 8.06 11.17
N LYS A 168 3.61 8.37 10.04
CA LYS A 168 3.95 9.77 9.67
C LYS A 168 2.97 10.38 8.68
N ALA A 169 2.43 9.57 7.76
CA ALA A 169 1.49 9.99 6.74
C ALA A 169 0.33 9.01 6.60
N LEU A 170 -0.86 9.51 6.33
CA LEU A 170 -2.05 8.72 6.03
C LEU A 170 -2.33 8.74 4.53
N GLY A 171 -2.85 7.64 4.02
CA GLY A 171 -3.38 7.61 2.67
C GLY A 171 -4.52 6.63 2.47
N CYS A 172 -4.91 6.48 1.22
CA CYS A 172 -5.89 5.48 0.77
C CYS A 172 -5.39 4.90 -0.56
N GLY A 173 -5.48 3.57 -0.71
CA GLY A 173 -5.11 2.86 -1.93
C GLY A 173 -6.32 2.31 -2.64
N LEU A 174 -6.53 2.71 -3.90
CA LEU A 174 -7.71 2.36 -4.69
C LEU A 174 -7.39 2.16 -6.18
N ASN A 175 -8.27 1.40 -6.85
CA ASN A 175 -8.26 1.16 -8.30
C ASN A 175 -9.35 1.98 -9.04
N GLN A 176 -9.84 3.07 -8.44
CA GLN A 176 -10.79 4.02 -9.04
C GLN A 176 -10.59 5.42 -8.43
N ASN A 177 -11.17 6.44 -9.06
CA ASN A 177 -10.93 7.85 -8.71
C ASN A 177 -12.05 8.47 -7.86
N GLU A 178 -13.28 8.04 -8.06
CA GLU A 178 -14.51 8.65 -7.57
C GLU A 178 -14.56 8.67 -6.03
N MET A 179 -14.18 7.57 -5.38
CA MET A 179 -14.12 7.53 -3.93
C MET A 179 -12.91 8.30 -3.39
N LEU A 180 -11.80 8.40 -4.15
CA LEU A 180 -10.67 9.25 -3.74
C LEU A 180 -11.03 10.73 -3.80
N VAL A 181 -11.88 11.13 -4.75
CA VAL A 181 -12.49 12.48 -4.78
C VAL A 181 -13.28 12.73 -3.50
N GLU A 182 -14.11 11.79 -3.05
CA GLU A 182 -14.84 11.90 -1.80
C GLU A 182 -13.89 11.98 -0.59
N LEU A 183 -12.94 11.04 -0.49
CA LEU A 183 -11.98 10.98 0.61
C LEU A 183 -11.05 12.19 0.66
N SER A 184 -10.78 12.85 -0.47
CA SER A 184 -9.99 14.09 -0.50
C SER A 184 -10.60 15.22 0.32
N LYS A 185 -11.92 15.14 0.60
CA LYS A 185 -12.69 16.14 1.35
C LYS A 185 -12.67 15.89 2.86
N GLU A 186 -12.23 14.71 3.31
CA GLU A 186 -12.16 14.33 4.74
C GLU A 186 -11.03 15.06 5.50
N GLY A 187 -10.06 15.62 4.78
CA GLY A 187 -9.01 16.48 5.36
C GLY A 187 -7.93 15.78 6.20
N CYS A 188 -7.95 14.44 6.30
CA CYS A 188 -6.99 13.67 7.11
C CYS A 188 -5.88 12.97 6.29
N PHE A 189 -6.01 12.86 4.96
CA PHE A 189 -5.07 12.14 4.11
C PHE A 189 -3.96 13.04 3.58
N ASP A 190 -2.74 12.51 3.51
CA ASP A 190 -1.55 13.20 2.96
C ASP A 190 -1.19 12.67 1.56
N CYS A 191 -1.62 11.44 1.23
CA CYS A 191 -1.39 10.87 -0.10
C CYS A 191 -2.45 9.84 -0.50
N PHE A 192 -2.59 9.60 -1.80
CA PHE A 192 -3.35 8.47 -2.33
C PHE A 192 -2.47 7.58 -3.19
N LEU A 193 -2.64 6.27 -3.04
CA LEU A 193 -2.12 5.29 -3.99
C LEU A 193 -3.21 5.05 -5.03
N LEU A 194 -3.02 5.62 -6.21
CA LEU A 194 -3.94 5.51 -7.33
C LEU A 194 -3.42 4.50 -8.33
N ALA A 195 -4.06 3.34 -8.40
CA ALA A 195 -3.63 2.25 -9.27
C ALA A 195 -4.40 2.24 -10.60
N GLY A 196 -3.66 2.35 -11.71
CA GLY A 196 -4.19 2.15 -13.07
C GLY A 196 -5.10 3.24 -13.62
N ARG A 197 -5.30 4.36 -12.89
CA ARG A 197 -6.18 5.49 -13.30
C ARG A 197 -5.44 6.78 -13.66
N TYR A 198 -4.13 6.69 -13.79
CA TYR A 198 -3.31 7.72 -14.42
C TYR A 198 -2.15 7.07 -15.16
N THR A 199 -2.43 6.64 -16.38
CA THR A 199 -1.53 5.93 -17.28
C THR A 199 -1.72 6.45 -18.71
N LEU A 200 -0.99 5.89 -19.67
CA LEU A 200 -1.19 6.26 -21.08
C LEU A 200 -2.59 5.85 -21.61
N LEU A 201 -3.24 4.85 -21.00
CA LEU A 201 -4.57 4.37 -21.42
C LEU A 201 -5.71 5.05 -20.66
N ASP A 202 -5.47 5.46 -19.42
CA ASP A 202 -6.50 5.99 -18.54
C ASP A 202 -6.00 7.28 -17.90
N GLN A 203 -6.64 8.39 -18.27
CA GLN A 203 -6.36 9.72 -17.73
C GLN A 203 -7.58 10.32 -17.02
N SER A 204 -8.56 9.49 -16.65
CA SER A 204 -9.82 9.93 -16.01
C SER A 204 -9.61 10.71 -14.71
N SER A 205 -8.47 10.52 -14.04
CA SER A 205 -8.11 11.27 -12.84
C SER A 205 -7.73 12.74 -13.07
N LEU A 206 -7.48 13.17 -14.31
CA LEU A 206 -7.08 14.55 -14.62
C LEU A 206 -8.19 15.58 -14.39
N ASP A 207 -9.45 15.17 -14.52
CA ASP A 207 -10.58 16.10 -14.54
C ASP A 207 -10.94 16.61 -13.14
N GLU A 208 -11.01 15.71 -12.15
CA GLU A 208 -11.45 16.06 -10.79
C GLU A 208 -10.41 15.71 -9.72
N LEU A 209 -9.92 14.46 -9.71
CA LEU A 209 -9.07 13.97 -8.61
C LEU A 209 -7.73 14.70 -8.51
N ILE A 210 -6.99 14.84 -9.62
CA ILE A 210 -5.68 15.51 -9.62
C ILE A 210 -5.79 16.98 -9.21
N PRO A 211 -6.74 17.78 -9.75
CA PRO A 211 -6.98 19.14 -9.27
C PRO A 211 -7.27 19.22 -7.76
N LEU A 212 -8.12 18.35 -7.22
CA LEU A 212 -8.43 18.30 -5.79
C LEU A 212 -7.24 17.90 -4.94
N CYS A 213 -6.46 16.91 -5.37
CA CYS A 213 -5.24 16.52 -4.67
C CYS A 213 -4.25 17.68 -4.62
N LYS A 214 -4.13 18.42 -5.72
CA LYS A 214 -3.27 19.62 -5.79
C LYS A 214 -3.75 20.73 -4.87
N SER A 215 -5.05 21.01 -4.80
CA SER A 215 -5.60 22.04 -3.90
C SER A 215 -5.45 21.65 -2.43
N ASN A 216 -5.59 20.37 -2.12
CA ASN A 216 -5.58 19.86 -0.74
C ASN A 216 -4.20 19.41 -0.27
N ASN A 217 -3.15 19.58 -1.09
CA ASN A 217 -1.78 19.11 -0.84
C ASN A 217 -1.72 17.61 -0.51
N ILE A 218 -2.42 16.80 -1.31
CA ILE A 218 -2.40 15.34 -1.26
C ILE A 218 -1.48 14.84 -2.38
N SER A 219 -0.45 14.08 -2.03
CA SER A 219 0.44 13.46 -3.04
C SER A 219 -0.23 12.27 -3.72
N LEU A 220 0.09 12.03 -4.99
CA LEU A 220 -0.33 10.83 -5.70
C LEU A 220 0.85 9.86 -5.87
N VAL A 221 0.67 8.63 -5.38
CA VAL A 221 1.53 7.48 -5.65
C VAL A 221 0.86 6.67 -6.75
N LEU A 222 1.47 6.62 -7.92
CA LEU A 222 0.88 5.97 -9.08
C LEU A 222 1.23 4.49 -9.11
N GLY A 223 0.25 3.65 -8.82
CA GLY A 223 0.35 2.19 -8.91
C GLY A 223 -0.07 1.68 -10.29
N GLY A 224 0.41 0.50 -10.69
CA GLY A 224 -0.08 -0.16 -11.91
C GLY A 224 0.08 0.68 -13.18
N VAL A 225 1.12 1.52 -13.27
CA VAL A 225 1.35 2.48 -14.38
C VAL A 225 1.45 1.83 -15.76
N PHE A 226 1.68 0.51 -15.79
CA PHE A 226 1.72 -0.30 -17.01
C PHE A 226 0.41 -1.06 -17.30
N ASN A 227 -0.67 -0.80 -16.56
CA ASN A 227 -1.99 -1.46 -16.68
C ASN A 227 -1.89 -2.99 -16.83
N SER A 228 -1.26 -3.66 -15.86
CA SER A 228 -1.06 -5.11 -15.87
C SER A 228 -0.20 -5.65 -17.03
N GLY A 229 0.58 -4.79 -17.69
CA GLY A 229 1.55 -5.20 -18.72
C GLY A 229 1.13 -4.85 -20.14
N ILE A 230 -0.13 -4.48 -20.38
CA ILE A 230 -0.61 -4.10 -21.73
C ILE A 230 0.16 -2.91 -22.33
N LEU A 231 0.71 -2.03 -21.48
CA LEU A 231 1.54 -0.90 -21.90
C LEU A 231 3.03 -1.26 -22.08
N ILE A 232 3.42 -2.50 -21.76
CA ILE A 232 4.77 -3.04 -21.99
C ILE A 232 4.74 -3.89 -23.26
N GLU A 233 3.82 -4.86 -23.32
CA GLU A 233 3.64 -5.78 -24.43
C GLU A 233 2.14 -5.88 -24.75
N PRO A 234 1.64 -5.13 -25.74
CA PRO A 234 0.22 -5.17 -26.09
C PRO A 234 -0.11 -6.48 -26.82
N SER A 235 -0.66 -7.46 -26.10
CA SER A 235 -1.10 -8.73 -26.66
C SER A 235 -2.45 -9.19 -26.07
N PRO A 236 -3.18 -10.11 -26.71
CA PRO A 236 -4.37 -10.73 -26.10
C PRO A 236 -4.08 -11.58 -24.85
N ASN A 237 -2.81 -11.87 -24.57
CA ASN A 237 -2.37 -12.75 -23.49
C ASN A 237 -1.80 -11.99 -22.27
N THR A 238 -1.74 -10.66 -22.34
CA THR A 238 -1.35 -9.72 -21.27
C THR A 238 -2.57 -9.04 -20.70
#